data_AF-A0A6A3CNN8-F1
#
_entry.id   AF-A0A6A3CNN8-F1
#
_cell.length_a   1.000
_cell.length_b   1.000
_cell.length_c   1.000
_cell.angle_alpha   90.00
_cell.angle_beta   90.00
_cell.angle_gamma   90.00
#
_symmetry.space_group_name_H-M   'P 1'
#
loop_
_entity.id
_entity.type
_entity.pdbx_description
1 polymer ?
#
loop_
_entity_poly.entity_id
_entity_poly.type
_entity_poly.pdbx_seq_one_letter_code
_entity_poly.pdbx_strand_id
1 'polypeptide(L)'
;MNIVHSSSETLDFFENSLKLSLPLAFILSLLQSLDQDARKDLTPLKLRAKAAKFAKATVKAQMSSFQRFGVWADWDNPYLTLDPKYEAAQIEVFGEMALRGYIYRGRKPVHWSPSSRTALAEAELEYPEGHVSRSIYVLFRMVSAPASKDSLLKEFFPDLCFAIWTTTPWTVPANAAVAVNAKLQYAVVGAKPFFEDAHLSAGNKKKRVGNVLKEPNMPFFIVAYDLVPTLEAKWGIKLIIKKTLLGSDLENFRYVHPVTNIECPVVIGGDYITTESGTGLVHTAPGHGQEDYVTGMKYGLPINSPVDDDGKFTDEAGQFNGLDVLGDGNVAVVKYLDEKMSLIMEESYEHKYPYDWRTKKPTIFRATEQWFASVEGFHQAVMDAIGHVKWIPAQRAVVLVLYKERCISLGNARVFEGTPIDKVSLFFIIRFRIAKWFLAKFPGITIQEDVLIGNPSLADGVSSSNVIDRVVLRWLPPPVDFLKMNVDGAVRQIDSGGGIGGLLRDWNGCTLLTFSESIGQAIPPLAELKAIKRGLDIFLSSRWASVARLIVESDCSSAVEWIHSPVLAPIFFLPIVFQISRLISDKVHSFRLIPRECNGEADILAKEGIG
;
A
#
# COMPACT_ATOMS: atom_id res chain seq x y z
N MET A 1 -21.22 -34.93 13.21
CA MET A 1 -20.50 -34.28 14.32
C MET A 1 -20.29 -32.83 13.91
N ASN A 2 -20.79 -31.88 14.69
CA ASN A 2 -21.01 -30.49 14.29
C ASN A 2 -19.71 -29.76 13.90
N ILE A 3 -19.62 -29.41 12.62
CA ILE A 3 -18.63 -28.48 12.06
C ILE A 3 -19.18 -27.08 12.29
N VAL A 4 -18.59 -26.36 13.24
CA VAL A 4 -18.90 -24.95 13.54
C VAL A 4 -17.73 -24.10 13.04
N HIS A 5 -18.02 -23.23 12.06
CA HIS A 5 -17.21 -22.14 11.48
C HIS A 5 -15.89 -22.57 10.78
N SER A 6 -15.46 -22.01 9.64
CA SER A 6 -15.73 -20.72 9.02
C SER A 6 -15.79 -20.83 7.48
N SER A 7 -16.61 -19.99 6.86
CA SER A 7 -16.63 -19.73 5.42
C SER A 7 -15.55 -18.72 5.01
N SER A 8 -14.53 -18.49 5.85
CA SER A 8 -13.47 -17.49 5.62
C SER A 8 -12.25 -18.07 4.89
N GLU A 9 -11.97 -19.36 5.02
CA GLU A 9 -10.70 -19.95 4.54
C GLU A 9 -10.59 -20.05 3.01
N THR A 10 -11.71 -20.19 2.31
CA THR A 10 -11.73 -20.23 0.83
C THR A 10 -11.57 -18.83 0.22
N LEU A 11 -11.98 -17.78 0.95
CA LEU A 11 -11.73 -16.39 0.60
C LEU A 11 -10.27 -16.01 0.91
N ASP A 12 -9.71 -16.46 2.04
CA ASP A 12 -8.29 -16.31 2.39
C ASP A 12 -7.33 -16.87 1.32
N PHE A 13 -7.75 -17.93 0.61
CA PHE A 13 -6.97 -18.53 -0.48
C PHE A 13 -6.80 -17.59 -1.68
N PHE A 14 -7.83 -16.82 -2.05
CA PHE A 14 -7.76 -15.79 -3.11
C PHE A 14 -7.19 -14.46 -2.59
N GLU A 15 -7.36 -14.15 -1.28
CA GLU A 15 -6.81 -12.94 -0.65
C GLU A 15 -5.28 -12.95 -0.57
N ASN A 16 -4.69 -14.10 -0.21
CA ASN A 16 -3.25 -14.25 -0.09
C ASN A 16 -2.56 -14.39 -1.46
N SER A 17 -3.25 -14.87 -2.48
CA SER A 17 -2.72 -15.09 -3.83
C SER A 17 -2.82 -13.86 -4.75
N LEU A 18 -3.18 -12.67 -4.25
CA LEU A 18 -2.93 -11.39 -4.95
C LEU A 18 -1.95 -10.48 -4.19
N LYS A 19 -1.79 -10.72 -2.88
CA LYS A 19 -0.75 -10.08 -2.06
C LYS A 19 0.60 -10.74 -2.38
N LEU A 20 1.44 -10.06 -3.16
CA LEU A 20 2.77 -10.50 -3.65
C LEU A 20 3.83 -10.86 -2.58
N SER A 21 3.45 -11.04 -1.32
CA SER A 21 4.34 -11.34 -0.20
C SER A 21 3.89 -12.58 0.55
N LEU A 22 4.86 -13.31 1.14
CA LEU A 22 4.62 -14.28 2.23
C LEU A 22 3.46 -13.81 3.13
N PRO A 23 2.61 -14.72 3.64
CA PRO A 23 1.43 -14.35 4.40
C PRO A 23 1.84 -13.34 5.47
N LEU A 24 1.33 -12.11 5.35
CA LEU A 24 1.65 -11.01 6.26
C LEU A 24 1.46 -11.43 7.73
N ALA A 25 0.53 -12.37 7.96
CA ALA A 25 0.30 -13.07 9.21
C ALA A 25 1.58 -13.69 9.82
N PHE A 26 2.42 -14.37 9.03
CA PHE A 26 3.66 -14.97 9.52
C PHE A 26 4.73 -13.92 9.82
N ILE A 27 4.83 -12.86 9.01
CA ILE A 27 5.77 -11.77 9.27
C ILE A 27 5.38 -11.03 10.56
N LEU A 28 4.09 -10.71 10.74
CA LEU A 28 3.61 -10.02 11.94
C LEU A 28 3.70 -10.91 13.18
N SER A 29 3.32 -12.19 13.09
CA SER A 29 3.45 -13.15 14.19
C SER A 29 4.92 -13.34 14.59
N LEU A 30 5.82 -13.45 13.61
CA LEU A 30 7.27 -13.47 13.86
C LEU A 30 7.72 -12.17 14.54
N LEU A 31 7.32 -11.00 14.03
CA LEU A 31 7.68 -9.72 14.63
C LEU A 31 7.19 -9.63 16.09
N GLN A 32 5.96 -10.04 16.37
CA GLN A 32 5.38 -10.07 17.72
C GLN A 32 6.18 -10.99 18.67
N SER A 33 6.72 -12.11 18.15
CA SER A 33 7.55 -13.05 18.92
C SER A 33 8.99 -12.56 19.18
N LEU A 34 9.44 -11.52 18.46
CA LEU A 34 10.79 -10.96 18.57
C LEU A 34 10.82 -9.75 19.50
N ASP A 35 11.89 -9.66 20.29
CA ASP A 35 12.22 -8.55 21.18
C ASP A 35 12.66 -7.30 20.39
N GLN A 36 12.64 -6.13 21.05
CA GLN A 36 12.87 -4.83 20.40
C GLN A 36 14.26 -4.69 19.79
N ASP A 37 15.30 -5.30 20.38
CA ASP A 37 16.66 -5.20 19.85
C ASP A 37 16.88 -6.12 18.66
N ALA A 38 16.30 -7.33 18.65
CA ALA A 38 16.33 -8.21 17.47
C ALA A 38 15.60 -7.61 16.25
N ARG A 39 14.68 -6.66 16.46
CA ARG A 39 13.98 -5.94 15.38
C ARG A 39 14.84 -4.88 14.69
N LYS A 40 15.86 -4.32 15.36
CA LYS A 40 16.71 -3.25 14.78
C LYS A 40 17.67 -3.76 13.70
N ASP A 41 18.12 -5.02 13.80
CA ASP A 41 19.08 -5.64 12.87
C ASP A 41 18.43 -6.41 11.70
N LEU A 42 17.10 -6.34 11.58
CA LEU A 42 16.32 -7.08 10.61
C LEU A 42 16.21 -6.32 9.28
N THR A 43 17.01 -6.74 8.29
CA THR A 43 16.78 -6.35 6.89
C THR A 43 15.57 -7.08 6.31
N PRO A 44 14.89 -6.55 5.27
CA PRO A 44 13.75 -7.21 4.65
C PRO A 44 14.05 -8.63 4.13
N LEU A 45 15.27 -8.88 3.64
CA LEU A 45 15.70 -10.22 3.21
C LEU A 45 15.80 -11.19 4.39
N LYS A 46 16.43 -10.76 5.49
CA LYS A 46 16.52 -11.57 6.73
C LYS A 46 15.13 -11.85 7.30
N LEU A 47 14.24 -10.87 7.26
CA LEU A 47 12.85 -11.01 7.71
C LEU A 47 12.08 -12.05 6.89
N ARG A 48 12.16 -11.96 5.55
CA ARG A 48 11.54 -12.95 4.64
C ARG A 48 12.08 -14.35 4.85
N ALA A 49 13.39 -14.51 5.01
CA ALA A 49 14.01 -15.81 5.27
C ALA A 49 13.52 -16.43 6.60
N LYS A 50 13.46 -15.63 7.68
CA LYS A 50 12.93 -16.10 8.96
C LYS A 50 11.45 -16.46 8.87
N ALA A 51 10.64 -15.64 8.19
CA ALA A 51 9.21 -15.90 8.00
C ALA A 51 8.98 -17.20 7.19
N ALA A 52 9.75 -17.44 6.13
CA ALA A 52 9.68 -18.68 5.36
C ALA A 52 10.05 -19.90 6.18
N LYS A 53 11.09 -19.80 7.03
CA LYS A 53 11.48 -20.87 7.96
C LYS A 53 10.37 -21.17 8.97
N PHE A 54 9.77 -20.13 9.55
CA PHE A 54 8.66 -20.26 10.48
C PHE A 54 7.45 -20.93 9.81
N ALA A 55 7.03 -20.45 8.65
CA ALA A 55 5.91 -21.01 7.89
C ALA A 55 6.11 -22.51 7.59
N LYS A 56 7.30 -22.92 7.11
CA LYS A 56 7.60 -24.34 6.85
C LYS A 56 7.54 -25.21 8.11
N ALA A 57 7.98 -24.68 9.26
CA ALA A 57 7.87 -25.40 10.53
C ALA A 57 6.40 -25.56 10.97
N THR A 58 5.58 -24.51 10.82
CA THR A 58 4.15 -24.54 11.12
C THR A 58 3.40 -25.53 10.21
N VAL A 59 3.68 -25.53 8.91
CA VAL A 59 3.11 -26.48 7.94
C VAL A 59 3.38 -27.92 8.38
N LYS A 60 4.64 -28.24 8.73
CA LYS A 60 4.99 -29.59 9.20
C LYS A 60 4.21 -29.99 10.45
N ALA A 61 4.07 -29.09 11.42
CA ALA A 61 3.30 -29.34 12.63
C ALA A 61 1.80 -29.58 12.34
N GLN A 62 1.20 -28.73 11.49
CA GLN A 62 -0.20 -28.86 11.08
C GLN A 62 -0.46 -30.16 10.30
N MET A 63 0.45 -30.55 9.40
CA MET A 63 0.36 -31.82 8.68
C MET A 63 0.34 -33.01 9.64
N SER A 64 1.23 -33.04 10.63
CA SER A 64 1.25 -34.10 11.65
C SER A 64 -0.06 -34.16 12.45
N SER A 65 -0.65 -33.01 12.77
CA SER A 65 -1.97 -32.95 13.43
C SER A 65 -3.08 -33.47 12.53
N PHE A 66 -3.13 -33.08 11.24
CA PHE A 66 -4.14 -33.57 10.31
C PHE A 66 -4.04 -35.07 10.04
N GLN A 67 -2.82 -35.61 9.90
CA GLN A 67 -2.58 -37.05 9.81
C GLN A 67 -3.11 -37.76 11.06
N ARG A 68 -2.86 -37.20 12.26
CA ARG A 68 -3.39 -37.74 13.52
C ARG A 68 -4.92 -37.71 13.59
N PHE A 69 -5.56 -36.70 12.99
CA PHE A 69 -7.02 -36.64 12.85
C PHE A 69 -7.59 -37.64 11.81
N GLY A 70 -6.73 -38.39 11.12
CA GLY A 70 -7.15 -39.36 10.11
C GLY A 70 -7.52 -38.73 8.77
N VAL A 71 -7.08 -37.49 8.49
CA VAL A 71 -7.29 -36.85 7.20
C VAL A 71 -6.45 -37.58 6.14
N TRP A 72 -7.11 -38.04 5.07
CA TRP A 72 -6.44 -38.64 3.91
C TRP A 72 -6.19 -37.56 2.86
N ALA A 73 -4.91 -37.30 2.57
CA ALA A 73 -4.45 -36.33 1.59
C ALA A 73 -3.08 -36.76 1.02
N ASP A 74 -2.66 -36.13 -0.08
CA ASP A 74 -1.27 -36.25 -0.58
C ASP A 74 -0.35 -35.40 0.30
N TRP A 75 0.24 -36.03 1.32
CA TRP A 75 1.13 -35.37 2.27
C TRP A 75 2.55 -35.18 1.74
N ASP A 76 2.93 -35.91 0.69
CA ASP A 76 4.27 -35.85 0.12
C ASP A 76 4.39 -34.67 -0.87
N ASN A 77 3.28 -34.26 -1.50
CA ASN A 77 3.23 -33.15 -2.45
C ASN A 77 2.19 -32.07 -2.09
N PRO A 78 2.25 -31.43 -0.91
CA PRO A 78 1.36 -30.33 -0.59
C PRO A 78 1.70 -29.12 -1.46
N TYR A 79 0.68 -28.40 -1.96
CA TYR A 79 0.93 -27.09 -2.56
C TYR A 79 1.28 -26.08 -1.46
N LEU A 80 2.32 -25.27 -1.65
CA LEU A 80 2.63 -24.16 -0.75
C LEU A 80 2.61 -22.84 -1.52
N THR A 81 1.99 -21.82 -0.95
CA THR A 81 1.92 -20.49 -1.56
C THR A 81 3.28 -19.81 -1.68
N LEU A 82 4.26 -20.26 -0.90
CA LEU A 82 5.66 -19.83 -0.95
C LEU A 82 6.50 -20.58 -2.00
N ASP A 83 5.93 -21.57 -2.68
CA ASP A 83 6.65 -22.30 -3.72
C ASP A 83 6.77 -21.43 -4.99
N PRO A 84 7.94 -21.42 -5.65
CA PRO A 84 8.16 -20.60 -6.84
C PRO A 84 7.13 -20.82 -7.95
N LYS A 85 6.63 -22.06 -8.10
CA LYS A 85 5.59 -22.39 -9.10
C LYS A 85 4.25 -21.72 -8.77
N TYR A 86 3.90 -21.61 -7.49
CA TYR A 86 2.65 -20.98 -7.06
C TYR A 86 2.74 -19.45 -7.20
N GLU A 87 3.82 -18.85 -6.71
CA GLU A 87 4.06 -17.39 -6.83
C GLU A 87 4.01 -16.92 -8.29
N ALA A 88 4.51 -17.75 -9.19
CA ALA A 88 4.49 -17.46 -10.61
C ALA A 88 3.09 -17.49 -11.23
N ALA A 89 2.28 -18.50 -10.91
CA ALA A 89 0.90 -18.59 -11.39
C ALA A 89 0.07 -17.38 -10.93
N GLN A 90 0.28 -16.92 -9.70
CA GLN A 90 -0.31 -15.69 -9.17
C GLN A 90 0.04 -14.45 -10.01
N ILE A 91 1.26 -14.38 -10.55
CA ILE A 91 1.73 -13.24 -11.34
C ILE A 91 1.23 -13.30 -12.77
N GLU A 92 1.10 -14.50 -13.32
CA GLU A 92 0.46 -14.71 -14.61
C GLU A 92 -0.98 -14.17 -14.57
N VAL A 93 -1.76 -14.55 -13.55
CA VAL A 93 -3.12 -14.02 -13.35
C VAL A 93 -3.12 -12.50 -13.16
N PHE A 94 -2.23 -11.95 -12.32
CA PHE A 94 -2.10 -10.50 -12.16
C PHE A 94 -1.78 -9.79 -13.48
N GLY A 95 -0.85 -10.36 -14.27
CA GLY A 95 -0.44 -9.84 -15.57
C GLY A 95 -1.60 -9.83 -16.57
N GLU A 96 -2.36 -10.91 -16.64
CA GLU A 96 -3.58 -10.98 -17.46
C GLU A 96 -4.61 -9.93 -17.05
N MET A 97 -4.86 -9.78 -15.75
CA MET A 97 -5.77 -8.76 -15.23
C MET A 97 -5.29 -7.35 -15.59
N ALA A 98 -3.99 -7.09 -15.46
CA ALA A 98 -3.40 -5.80 -15.81
C ALA A 98 -3.51 -5.49 -17.31
N LEU A 99 -3.22 -6.47 -18.17
CA LEU A 99 -3.33 -6.34 -19.63
C LEU A 99 -4.78 -6.09 -20.09
N ARG A 100 -5.76 -6.63 -19.37
CA ARG A 100 -7.19 -6.37 -19.61
C ARG A 100 -7.68 -5.04 -19.02
N GLY A 101 -6.82 -4.26 -18.39
CA GLY A 101 -7.16 -2.97 -17.79
C GLY A 101 -7.90 -3.08 -16.44
N TYR A 102 -7.91 -4.26 -15.81
CA TYR A 102 -8.57 -4.45 -14.52
C TYR A 102 -7.72 -3.98 -13.34
N ILE A 103 -6.43 -3.72 -13.55
CA ILE A 103 -5.50 -3.24 -12.51
C ILE A 103 -5.19 -1.78 -12.75
N TYR A 104 -5.46 -0.92 -11.76
CA TYR A 104 -5.18 0.50 -11.84
C TYR A 104 -4.67 1.05 -10.51
N ARG A 105 -4.02 2.22 -10.55
CA ARG A 105 -3.56 2.95 -9.36
C ARG A 105 -4.50 4.12 -9.12
N GLY A 106 -4.96 4.28 -7.88
CA GLY A 106 -5.87 5.35 -7.48
C GLY A 106 -5.57 5.84 -6.07
N ARG A 107 -6.01 7.06 -5.76
CA ARG A 107 -6.02 7.59 -4.40
C ARG A 107 -7.45 7.49 -3.87
N LYS A 108 -7.69 6.58 -2.94
CA LYS A 108 -9.01 6.30 -2.36
C LYS A 108 -8.90 6.11 -0.85
N PRO A 109 -9.95 6.46 -0.08
CA PRO A 109 -10.02 6.08 1.32
C PRO A 109 -10.05 4.56 1.42
N VAL A 110 -9.14 4.02 2.23
CA VAL A 110 -9.09 2.59 2.55
C VAL A 110 -9.09 2.44 4.06
N HIS A 111 -9.54 1.29 4.55
CA HIS A 111 -9.28 0.92 5.93
C HIS A 111 -7.78 0.83 6.14
N TRP A 112 -7.26 1.61 7.08
CA TRP A 112 -5.87 1.68 7.45
C TRP A 112 -5.74 1.26 8.91
N SER A 113 -4.79 0.36 9.19
CA SER A 113 -4.42 0.00 10.56
C SER A 113 -3.15 0.76 10.93
N PRO A 114 -3.22 1.80 11.78
CA PRO A 114 -2.03 2.47 12.30
C PRO A 114 -1.07 1.51 13.02
N SER A 115 -1.65 0.51 13.70
CA SER A 115 -0.89 -0.48 14.45
C SER A 115 -0.04 -1.41 13.55
N SER A 116 -0.57 -1.76 12.38
CA SER A 116 0.08 -2.62 11.40
C SER A 116 0.80 -1.83 10.30
N ARG A 117 0.53 -0.53 10.19
CA ARG A 117 0.98 0.40 9.12
C ARG A 117 0.67 -0.13 7.72
N THR A 118 -0.57 -0.56 7.51
CA THR A 118 -1.02 -1.09 6.22
C THR A 118 -2.50 -0.86 6.01
N ALA A 119 -2.89 -0.83 4.74
CA ALA A 119 -4.27 -0.95 4.33
C ALA A 119 -4.79 -2.36 4.61
N LEU A 120 -6.08 -2.47 4.94
CA LEU A 120 -6.82 -3.69 5.19
C LEU A 120 -8.02 -3.77 4.24
N ALA A 121 -8.36 -4.98 3.81
CA ALA A 121 -9.62 -5.26 3.14
C ALA A 121 -10.77 -5.43 4.16
N GLU A 122 -12.03 -5.34 3.72
CA GLU A 122 -13.21 -5.55 4.58
C GLU A 122 -13.19 -6.91 5.29
N ALA A 123 -12.72 -7.96 4.60
CA ALA A 123 -12.56 -9.30 5.17
C ALA A 123 -11.48 -9.37 6.28
N GLU A 124 -10.58 -8.39 6.35
CA GLU A 124 -9.55 -8.25 7.38
C GLU A 124 -10.00 -7.35 8.54
N LEU A 125 -11.28 -7.04 8.62
CA LEU A 125 -11.87 -6.27 9.72
C LEU A 125 -12.72 -7.16 10.62
N GLU A 126 -12.76 -6.79 11.88
CA GLU A 126 -13.71 -7.31 12.84
C GLU A 126 -14.46 -6.17 13.53
N TYR A 127 -15.66 -6.46 14.01
CA TYR A 127 -16.54 -5.47 14.62
C TYR A 127 -16.90 -5.93 16.04
N PRO A 128 -16.01 -5.69 17.03
CA PRO A 128 -16.27 -6.06 18.41
C PRO A 128 -17.43 -5.24 19.00
N GLU A 129 -18.15 -5.84 19.95
CA GLU A 129 -19.16 -5.14 20.74
C GLU A 129 -18.51 -4.21 21.77
N GLY A 130 -19.23 -3.16 22.19
CA GLY A 130 -18.78 -2.28 23.27
C GLY A 130 -17.76 -1.20 22.87
N HIS A 131 -17.49 -0.98 21.57
CA HIS A 131 -16.67 0.16 21.17
C HIS A 131 -17.40 1.46 21.47
N VAL A 132 -16.72 2.36 22.19
CA VAL A 132 -17.25 3.68 22.55
C VAL A 132 -16.44 4.76 21.86
N SER A 133 -17.08 5.48 20.94
CA SER A 133 -16.53 6.67 20.28
C SER A 133 -16.95 7.95 21.01
N ARG A 134 -16.20 9.03 20.75
CA ARG A 134 -16.53 10.37 21.19
C ARG A 134 -17.42 11.03 20.13
N SER A 135 -18.70 11.17 20.43
CA SER A 135 -19.68 11.81 19.56
C SER A 135 -19.79 13.29 19.90
N ILE A 136 -19.78 14.14 18.87
CA ILE A 136 -19.97 15.58 19.02
C ILE A 136 -21.06 16.12 18.10
N TYR A 137 -21.70 17.19 18.58
CA TYR A 137 -22.60 18.04 17.80
C TYR A 137 -21.97 19.43 17.70
N VAL A 138 -21.76 19.92 16.48
CA VAL A 138 -21.00 21.15 16.23
C VAL A 138 -21.69 22.04 15.21
N LEU A 139 -21.52 23.35 15.37
CA LEU A 139 -22.10 24.37 14.51
C LEU A 139 -21.08 24.86 13.49
N PHE A 140 -21.43 24.80 12.21
CA PHE A 140 -20.65 25.39 11.12
C PHE A 140 -21.34 26.66 10.64
N ARG A 141 -20.68 27.82 10.76
CA ARG A 141 -21.28 29.13 10.46
C ARG A 141 -21.48 29.32 8.96
N MET A 142 -22.70 29.63 8.55
CA MET A 142 -23.03 29.96 7.16
C MET A 142 -22.50 31.36 6.81
N VAL A 143 -22.04 31.54 5.57
CA VAL A 143 -21.50 32.82 5.08
C VAL A 143 -22.41 33.44 4.05
N SER A 144 -22.82 32.64 3.07
CA SER A 144 -23.57 33.13 1.92
C SER A 144 -24.42 32.05 1.29
N ALA A 145 -25.46 32.53 0.60
CA ALA A 145 -26.30 31.75 -0.29
C ALA A 145 -25.93 32.08 -1.74
N PRO A 146 -26.13 31.16 -2.71
CA PRO A 146 -26.02 31.49 -4.11
C PRO A 146 -27.07 32.54 -4.50
N ALA A 147 -26.76 33.41 -5.47
CA ALA A 147 -27.60 34.55 -5.84
C ALA A 147 -29.05 34.18 -6.18
N SER A 148 -29.27 32.99 -6.74
CA SER A 148 -30.61 32.45 -7.06
C SER A 148 -31.45 32.10 -5.83
N LYS A 149 -30.81 31.94 -4.65
CA LYS A 149 -31.42 31.48 -3.40
C LYS A 149 -31.22 32.45 -2.23
N ASP A 150 -30.65 33.65 -2.48
CA ASP A 150 -30.33 34.64 -1.44
C ASP A 150 -31.54 35.02 -0.58
N SER A 151 -32.73 35.10 -1.18
CA SER A 151 -33.96 35.44 -0.47
C SER A 151 -34.49 34.34 0.46
N LEU A 152 -34.06 33.08 0.30
CA LEU A 152 -34.63 31.96 1.06
C LEU A 152 -34.31 32.03 2.55
N LEU A 153 -33.11 32.48 2.92
CA LEU A 153 -32.62 32.45 4.31
C LEU A 153 -32.07 33.80 4.80
N LYS A 154 -32.24 34.88 4.02
CA LYS A 154 -31.69 36.22 4.30
C LYS A 154 -32.00 36.75 5.69
N GLU A 155 -33.19 36.47 6.21
CA GLU A 155 -33.69 36.90 7.51
C GLU A 155 -32.91 36.32 8.71
N PHE A 156 -32.15 35.25 8.50
CA PHE A 156 -31.36 34.58 9.54
C PHE A 156 -29.86 34.92 9.46
N PHE A 157 -29.40 35.60 8.42
CA PHE A 157 -28.00 36.02 8.31
C PHE A 157 -27.72 37.24 9.17
N PRO A 158 -26.51 37.36 9.78
CA PRO A 158 -25.37 36.45 9.67
C PRO A 158 -25.36 35.29 10.68
N ASP A 159 -26.37 35.19 11.54
CA ASP A 159 -26.41 34.28 12.69
C ASP A 159 -27.05 32.93 12.38
N LEU A 160 -26.69 32.35 11.22
CA LEU A 160 -27.20 31.04 10.78
C LEU A 160 -26.06 30.01 10.66
N CYS A 161 -26.29 28.83 11.21
CA CYS A 161 -25.32 27.73 11.24
C CYS A 161 -25.92 26.41 10.74
N PHE A 162 -25.05 25.46 10.39
CA PHE A 162 -25.41 24.06 10.22
C PHE A 162 -25.07 23.29 11.48
N ALA A 163 -26.02 22.53 12.03
CA ALA A 163 -25.75 21.60 13.12
C ALA A 163 -25.29 20.26 12.54
N ILE A 164 -24.06 19.90 12.83
CA ILE A 164 -23.37 18.71 12.31
C ILE A 164 -23.19 17.71 13.45
N TRP A 165 -23.37 16.43 13.15
CA TRP A 165 -23.02 15.35 14.05
C TRP A 165 -21.85 14.52 13.50
N THR A 166 -20.94 14.10 14.38
CA THR A 166 -19.90 13.12 14.03
C THR A 166 -19.44 12.32 15.24
N THR A 167 -19.08 11.06 15.02
CA THR A 167 -18.43 10.17 15.99
C THR A 167 -16.91 10.16 15.86
N THR A 168 -16.36 10.89 14.89
CA THR A 168 -14.93 10.97 14.59
C THR A 168 -14.44 12.43 14.55
N PRO A 169 -14.38 13.13 15.70
CA PRO A 169 -13.94 14.52 15.78
C PRO A 169 -12.64 14.81 15.03
N TRP A 170 -11.68 13.89 15.07
CA TRP A 170 -10.41 13.98 14.36
C TRP A 170 -10.51 14.16 12.84
N THR A 171 -11.66 13.89 12.21
CA THR A 171 -11.88 14.08 10.77
C THR A 171 -12.30 15.51 10.40
N VAL A 172 -12.72 16.32 11.37
CA VAL A 172 -13.18 17.71 11.15
C VAL A 172 -12.12 18.61 10.49
N PRO A 173 -10.81 18.52 10.80
CA PRO A 173 -9.78 19.29 10.09
C PRO A 173 -9.69 19.00 8.59
N ALA A 174 -10.17 17.83 8.13
CA ALA A 174 -10.17 17.41 6.73
C ALA A 174 -11.53 17.64 6.04
N ASN A 175 -12.45 18.37 6.70
CA ASN A 175 -13.76 18.65 6.16
C ASN A 175 -13.66 19.49 4.87
N ALA A 176 -14.40 19.08 3.84
CA ALA A 176 -14.41 19.73 2.54
C ALA A 176 -15.81 20.25 2.15
N ALA A 177 -16.87 19.66 2.70
CA ALA A 177 -18.25 20.09 2.48
C ALA A 177 -19.17 19.67 3.63
N VAL A 178 -20.41 20.18 3.60
CA VAL A 178 -21.53 19.62 4.35
C VAL A 178 -22.48 18.99 3.35
N ALA A 179 -22.76 17.70 3.49
CA ALA A 179 -23.71 16.97 2.67
C ALA A 179 -25.10 16.96 3.30
N VAL A 180 -26.11 17.18 2.45
CA VAL A 180 -27.53 17.10 2.80
C VAL A 180 -28.26 16.16 1.83
N ASN A 181 -29.36 15.57 2.28
CA ASN A 181 -30.21 14.74 1.42
C ASN A 181 -31.23 15.63 0.69
N ALA A 182 -31.24 15.59 -0.65
CA ALA A 182 -32.13 16.43 -1.45
C ALA A 182 -33.64 16.21 -1.19
N LYS A 183 -34.04 15.03 -0.71
CA LYS A 183 -35.44 14.66 -0.50
C LYS A 183 -35.94 14.94 0.92
N LEU A 184 -35.04 15.12 1.89
CA LEU A 184 -35.42 15.37 3.28
C LEU A 184 -35.85 16.83 3.47
N GLN A 185 -36.80 17.03 4.39
CA GLN A 185 -37.14 18.37 4.87
C GLN A 185 -36.20 18.78 6.01
N TYR A 186 -35.77 20.02 5.98
CA TYR A 186 -34.92 20.65 6.97
C TYR A 186 -35.64 21.82 7.63
N ALA A 187 -35.28 22.10 8.88
CA ALA A 187 -35.85 23.16 9.69
C ALA A 187 -34.75 24.13 10.14
N VAL A 188 -34.97 25.42 9.92
CA VAL A 188 -34.26 26.48 10.65
C VAL A 188 -34.88 26.57 12.03
N VAL A 189 -34.09 26.36 13.08
CA VAL A 189 -34.53 26.40 14.46
C VAL A 189 -33.79 27.48 15.24
N GLY A 190 -34.52 28.15 16.14
CA GLY A 190 -33.94 28.95 17.21
C GLY A 190 -33.97 28.18 18.52
N ALA A 191 -32.89 28.23 19.28
CA ALA A 191 -32.81 27.56 20.59
C ALA A 191 -33.24 28.52 21.71
N LYS A 192 -33.98 27.98 22.69
CA LYS A 192 -34.16 28.62 24.00
C LYS A 192 -33.63 27.70 25.09
N PRO A 193 -32.82 28.21 26.04
CA PRO A 193 -32.44 27.44 27.22
C PRO A 193 -33.71 27.00 27.95
N PHE A 194 -33.83 25.70 28.18
CA PHE A 194 -34.90 25.15 29.01
C PHE A 194 -34.30 24.89 30.39
N PHE A 195 -34.49 25.83 31.32
CA PHE A 195 -34.19 25.60 32.74
C PHE A 195 -35.43 25.03 33.40
N GLU A 196 -35.64 23.72 33.27
CA GLU A 196 -36.34 22.99 34.33
C GLU A 196 -35.28 22.27 35.15
N ASP A 197 -35.43 22.31 36.48
CA ASP A 197 -34.75 21.49 37.48
C ASP A 197 -35.11 19.99 37.28
N ALA A 198 -34.90 19.48 36.08
CA ALA A 198 -34.88 18.07 35.82
C ALA A 198 -33.60 17.56 36.48
N HIS A 199 -33.77 16.99 37.68
CA HIS A 199 -32.82 16.08 38.29
C HIS A 199 -32.00 15.39 37.20
N LEU A 200 -30.75 15.85 37.02
CA LEU A 200 -29.70 15.11 36.35
C LEU A 200 -29.65 13.79 37.10
N SER A 201 -30.40 12.81 36.60
CA SER A 201 -30.41 11.47 37.16
C SER A 201 -28.96 11.05 37.18
N ALA A 202 -28.45 10.80 38.38
CA ALA A 202 -27.03 10.61 38.71
C ALA A 202 -26.40 9.35 38.06
N GLY A 203 -26.94 8.86 36.93
CA GLY A 203 -26.53 7.67 36.20
C GLY A 203 -25.71 7.91 34.93
N ASN A 204 -25.85 9.04 34.22
CA ASN A 204 -25.15 9.25 32.94
C ASN A 204 -23.95 10.20 33.06
N LYS A 205 -22.86 9.72 33.68
CA LYS A 205 -21.56 10.39 33.85
C LYS A 205 -20.79 10.71 32.52
N LYS A 206 -21.44 10.79 31.36
CA LYS A 206 -20.76 10.78 30.04
C LYS A 206 -21.27 11.82 29.02
N LYS A 207 -21.93 12.90 29.45
CA LYS A 207 -22.37 14.00 28.58
C LYS A 207 -21.77 15.33 29.02
N ARG A 208 -21.23 16.09 28.08
CA ARG A 208 -20.70 17.45 28.28
C ARG A 208 -21.43 18.41 27.35
N VAL A 209 -21.99 19.46 27.92
CA VAL A 209 -22.63 20.56 27.20
C VAL A 209 -21.54 21.55 26.78
N GLY A 210 -21.53 21.95 25.50
CA GLY A 210 -20.55 22.90 24.98
C GLY A 210 -20.88 24.34 25.35
N ASN A 211 -19.91 25.24 25.22
CA ASN A 211 -20.00 26.62 25.68
C ASN A 211 -21.04 27.43 24.90
N VAL A 212 -21.34 27.06 23.65
CA VAL A 212 -22.36 27.75 22.84
C VAL A 212 -23.75 27.72 23.48
N LEU A 213 -24.06 26.67 24.24
CA LEU A 213 -25.35 26.53 24.92
C LEU A 213 -25.45 27.40 26.19
N LYS A 214 -24.33 27.97 26.67
CA LYS A 214 -24.30 28.87 27.83
C LYS A 214 -24.50 30.34 27.46
N GLU A 215 -24.40 30.67 26.18
CA GLU A 215 -24.59 32.04 25.71
C GLU A 215 -26.08 32.41 25.68
N PRO A 216 -26.44 33.63 26.10
CA PRO A 216 -27.83 34.09 26.09
C PRO A 216 -28.39 34.28 24.67
N ASN A 217 -27.52 34.51 23.67
CA ASN A 217 -27.94 34.70 22.28
C ASN A 217 -27.30 33.63 21.37
N MET A 218 -28.04 32.54 21.16
CA MET A 218 -27.58 31.41 20.35
C MET A 218 -27.91 31.65 18.88
N PRO A 219 -27.00 31.31 17.93
CA PRO A 219 -27.32 31.40 16.51
C PRO A 219 -28.48 30.48 16.14
N PHE A 220 -29.20 30.85 15.08
CA PHE A 220 -30.12 29.92 14.42
C PHE A 220 -29.31 28.79 13.79
N PHE A 221 -29.87 27.59 13.72
CA PHE A 221 -29.21 26.49 13.03
C PHE A 221 -30.18 25.59 12.30
N ILE A 222 -29.65 24.84 11.33
CA ILE A 222 -30.41 23.93 10.48
C ILE A 222 -30.18 22.49 10.94
N VAL A 223 -31.28 21.75 11.07
CA VAL A 223 -31.36 20.30 11.35
C VAL A 223 -32.42 19.67 10.45
N ALA A 224 -32.42 18.35 10.26
CA ALA A 224 -33.55 17.68 9.62
C ALA A 224 -34.81 17.84 10.48
N TYR A 225 -35.94 18.12 9.83
CA TYR A 225 -37.22 18.43 10.48
C TYR A 225 -37.66 17.31 11.43
N ASP A 226 -37.59 16.06 10.98
CA ASP A 226 -38.01 14.89 11.77
C ASP A 226 -37.13 14.63 13.00
N LEU A 227 -35.90 15.16 13.02
CA LEU A 227 -34.96 15.00 14.13
C LEU A 227 -35.13 16.06 15.23
N VAL A 228 -35.94 17.10 15.02
CA VAL A 228 -36.13 18.18 16.01
C VAL A 228 -36.54 17.64 17.39
N PRO A 229 -37.57 16.77 17.55
CA PRO A 229 -37.95 16.27 18.88
C PRO A 229 -36.85 15.44 19.55
N THR A 230 -36.12 14.64 18.77
CA THR A 230 -35.00 13.82 19.24
C THR A 230 -33.86 14.69 19.74
N LEU A 231 -33.56 15.77 19.02
CA LEU A 231 -32.50 16.71 19.37
C LEU A 231 -32.90 17.58 20.58
N GLU A 232 -34.16 18.00 20.71
CA GLU A 232 -34.67 18.67 21.92
C GLU A 232 -34.44 17.82 23.17
N ALA A 233 -34.88 16.57 23.13
CA ALA A 233 -34.72 15.64 24.25
C ALA A 233 -33.25 15.32 24.55
N LYS A 234 -32.41 15.19 23.51
CA LYS A 234 -31.00 14.87 23.66
C LYS A 234 -30.20 16.04 24.22
N TRP A 235 -30.44 17.25 23.72
CA TRP A 235 -29.69 18.45 24.08
C TRP A 235 -30.24 19.17 25.31
N GLY A 236 -31.47 18.85 25.74
CA GLY A 236 -32.10 19.51 26.88
C GLY A 236 -32.43 20.98 26.60
N ILE A 237 -32.70 21.32 25.34
CA ILE A 237 -33.06 22.68 24.91
C ILE A 237 -34.35 22.64 24.10
N LYS A 238 -35.14 23.72 24.18
CA LYS A 238 -36.32 23.86 23.34
C LYS A 238 -35.91 24.44 21.98
N LEU A 239 -36.27 23.73 20.91
CA LEU A 239 -36.03 24.12 19.53
C LEU A 239 -37.33 24.67 18.94
N ILE A 240 -37.31 25.94 18.54
CA ILE A 240 -38.46 26.61 17.93
C ILE A 240 -38.21 26.68 16.42
N ILE A 241 -39.03 25.95 15.66
CA ILE A 241 -39.00 25.97 14.20
C ILE A 241 -39.41 27.36 13.71
N LYS A 242 -38.55 27.99 12.92
CA LYS A 242 -38.78 29.31 12.30
C LYS A 242 -39.16 29.19 10.84
N LYS A 243 -38.55 28.23 10.13
CA LYS A 243 -38.76 28.00 8.71
C LYS A 243 -38.45 26.56 8.34
N THR A 244 -39.10 26.04 7.32
CA THR A 244 -38.80 24.75 6.72
C THR A 244 -38.41 24.92 5.25
N LEU A 245 -37.57 24.01 4.76
CA LEU A 245 -37.07 23.99 3.39
C LEU A 245 -36.68 22.57 2.99
N LEU A 246 -36.56 22.35 1.68
CA LEU A 246 -36.13 21.05 1.15
C LEU A 246 -34.60 21.00 1.10
N GLY A 247 -34.00 19.81 1.26
CA GLY A 247 -32.54 19.68 1.20
C GLY A 247 -31.94 20.12 -0.14
N SER A 248 -32.67 19.99 -1.24
CA SER A 248 -32.27 20.53 -2.55
C SER A 248 -32.14 22.05 -2.58
N ASP A 249 -32.86 22.76 -1.70
CA ASP A 249 -32.74 24.21 -1.56
C ASP A 249 -31.39 24.60 -0.94
N LEU A 250 -30.77 23.73 -0.14
CA LEU A 250 -29.48 24.02 0.53
C LEU A 250 -28.25 23.83 -0.36
N GLU A 251 -28.39 23.23 -1.55
CA GLU A 251 -27.25 23.02 -2.44
C GLU A 251 -26.55 24.34 -2.82
N ASN A 252 -25.22 24.32 -2.78
CA ASN A 252 -24.29 25.42 -3.08
C ASN A 252 -24.28 26.59 -2.10
N PHE A 253 -24.93 26.46 -0.93
CA PHE A 253 -24.68 27.38 0.18
C PHE A 253 -23.22 27.30 0.64
N ARG A 254 -22.70 28.38 1.23
CA ARG A 254 -21.31 28.47 1.71
C ARG A 254 -21.28 28.59 3.22
N TYR A 255 -20.34 27.88 3.85
CA TYR A 255 -20.05 27.99 5.28
C TYR A 255 -18.55 28.16 5.50
N VAL A 256 -18.18 28.66 6.69
CA VAL A 256 -16.78 28.75 7.12
C VAL A 256 -16.36 27.43 7.74
N HIS A 257 -15.29 26.84 7.21
CA HIS A 257 -14.66 25.67 7.83
C HIS A 257 -14.23 25.99 9.26
N PRO A 258 -14.62 25.20 10.27
CA PRO A 258 -14.46 25.56 11.69
C PRO A 258 -13.00 25.68 12.16
N VAL A 259 -12.07 24.98 11.49
CA VAL A 259 -10.63 25.03 11.80
C VAL A 259 -9.86 26.04 10.95
N THR A 260 -9.88 25.90 9.63
CA THR A 260 -9.05 26.66 8.69
C THR A 260 -9.63 28.02 8.27
N ASN A 261 -10.89 28.32 8.63
CA ASN A 261 -11.62 29.53 8.24
C ASN A 261 -11.77 29.77 6.72
N ILE A 262 -11.56 28.74 5.89
CA ILE A 262 -11.83 28.81 4.46
C ILE A 262 -13.32 28.59 4.19
N GLU A 263 -13.84 29.12 3.09
CA GLU A 263 -15.22 28.83 2.69
C GLU A 263 -15.35 27.46 2.02
N CYS A 264 -16.34 26.68 2.46
CA CYS A 264 -16.67 25.36 1.93
C CYS A 264 -18.13 25.30 1.42
N PRO A 265 -18.43 24.46 0.42
CA PRO A 265 -19.76 24.32 -0.14
C PRO A 265 -20.65 23.34 0.64
N VAL A 266 -21.96 23.55 0.57
CA VAL A 266 -22.98 22.54 0.86
C VAL A 266 -23.29 21.77 -0.42
N VAL A 267 -23.32 20.44 -0.33
CA VAL A 267 -23.48 19.52 -1.46
C VAL A 267 -24.65 18.57 -1.26
N ILE A 268 -25.19 18.03 -2.35
CA ILE A 268 -26.19 16.97 -2.29
C ILE A 268 -25.48 15.62 -2.14
N GLY A 269 -25.63 15.05 -0.94
CA GLY A 269 -25.21 13.69 -0.61
C GLY A 269 -26.17 12.62 -1.16
N GLY A 270 -26.16 11.45 -0.53
CA GLY A 270 -26.95 10.30 -0.95
C GLY A 270 -27.93 9.81 0.11
N ASP A 271 -28.46 8.62 -0.10
CA ASP A 271 -29.45 7.98 0.78
C ASP A 271 -28.83 7.52 2.14
N TYR A 272 -27.52 7.63 2.31
CA TYR A 272 -26.82 7.39 3.58
C TYR A 272 -27.13 8.46 4.64
N ILE A 273 -27.66 9.60 4.22
CA ILE A 273 -28.11 10.68 5.11
C ILE A 273 -29.58 10.42 5.43
N THR A 274 -29.84 9.95 6.66
CA THR A 274 -31.17 9.56 7.14
C THR A 274 -31.62 10.41 8.33
N THR A 275 -32.85 10.17 8.79
CA THR A 275 -33.43 10.78 10.00
C THR A 275 -33.43 9.82 11.19
N GLU A 276 -32.63 8.75 11.14
CA GLU A 276 -32.53 7.76 12.24
C GLU A 276 -31.55 8.19 13.34
N SER A 277 -30.51 8.97 12.99
CA SER A 277 -29.49 9.44 13.93
C SER A 277 -28.83 10.74 13.48
N GLY A 278 -28.12 11.38 14.41
CA GLY A 278 -27.40 12.64 14.15
C GLY A 278 -28.30 13.85 14.02
N THR A 279 -28.01 14.72 13.06
CA THR A 279 -28.74 15.96 12.78
C THR A 279 -29.38 15.99 11.39
N GLY A 280 -29.13 14.97 10.55
CA GLY A 280 -29.51 14.94 9.14
C GLY A 280 -28.61 15.79 8.23
N LEU A 281 -27.53 16.37 8.77
CA LEU A 281 -26.45 17.01 8.02
C LEU A 281 -25.14 16.31 8.35
N VAL A 282 -24.39 15.92 7.32
CA VAL A 282 -23.16 15.15 7.46
C VAL A 282 -22.00 16.01 6.99
N HIS A 283 -20.98 16.17 7.84
CA HIS A 283 -19.72 16.77 7.37
C HIS A 283 -19.00 15.75 6.48
N THR A 284 -18.47 16.23 5.36
CA THR A 284 -17.87 15.37 4.34
C THR A 284 -16.38 15.60 4.30
N ALA A 285 -15.62 14.55 4.60
CA ALA A 285 -14.16 14.52 4.52
C ALA A 285 -13.74 13.41 3.53
N PRO A 286 -13.60 13.70 2.22
CA PRO A 286 -13.42 12.68 1.17
C PRO A 286 -12.21 11.75 1.39
N GLY A 287 -11.21 12.15 2.17
CA GLY A 287 -10.08 11.31 2.52
C GLY A 287 -10.33 10.30 3.64
N HIS A 288 -11.51 10.31 4.28
CA HIS A 288 -11.79 9.57 5.51
C HIS A 288 -13.13 8.80 5.50
N GLY A 289 -13.77 8.66 4.34
CA GLY A 289 -14.99 7.86 4.22
C GLY A 289 -15.32 7.53 2.77
N GLN A 290 -15.88 6.34 2.53
CA GLN A 290 -16.21 5.89 1.17
C GLN A 290 -17.35 6.71 0.55
N GLU A 291 -18.40 6.98 1.32
CA GLU A 291 -19.54 7.81 0.88
C GLU A 291 -19.10 9.26 0.66
N ASP A 292 -18.26 9.76 1.56
CA ASP A 292 -17.64 11.09 1.44
C ASP A 292 -16.77 11.21 0.20
N TYR A 293 -16.03 10.16 -0.15
CA TYR A 293 -15.23 10.11 -1.37
C TYR A 293 -16.09 10.15 -2.61
N VAL A 294 -17.17 9.36 -2.67
CA VAL A 294 -18.09 9.36 -3.81
C VAL A 294 -18.74 10.74 -3.99
N THR A 295 -19.23 11.34 -2.90
CA THR A 295 -19.77 12.70 -2.91
C THR A 295 -18.70 13.73 -3.30
N GLY A 296 -17.48 13.57 -2.78
CA GLY A 296 -16.35 14.43 -3.11
C GLY A 296 -15.96 14.38 -4.59
N MET A 297 -15.92 13.19 -5.19
CA MET A 297 -15.65 13.01 -6.61
C MET A 297 -16.73 13.66 -7.49
N LYS A 298 -18.01 13.56 -7.09
CA LYS A 298 -19.13 14.19 -7.81
C LYS A 298 -19.01 15.71 -7.89
N TYR A 299 -18.52 16.36 -6.83
CA TYR A 299 -18.40 17.82 -6.73
C TYR A 299 -16.98 18.36 -6.93
N GLY A 300 -15.99 17.51 -7.20
CA GLY A 300 -14.59 17.90 -7.33
C GLY A 300 -13.96 18.42 -6.03
N LEU A 301 -14.37 17.87 -4.88
CA LEU A 301 -13.85 18.26 -3.56
C LEU A 301 -12.43 17.72 -3.33
N PRO A 302 -11.59 18.42 -2.54
CA PRO A 302 -10.25 17.95 -2.19
C PRO A 302 -10.29 16.66 -1.36
N ILE A 303 -9.47 15.67 -1.74
CA ILE A 303 -9.30 14.40 -1.02
C ILE A 303 -8.18 14.53 0.01
N ASN A 304 -8.36 15.48 0.93
CA ASN A 304 -7.40 15.74 1.99
C ASN A 304 -7.44 14.61 3.03
N SER A 305 -6.27 14.17 3.47
CA SER A 305 -6.13 13.14 4.50
C SER A 305 -4.89 13.46 5.32
N PRO A 306 -4.97 14.42 6.26
CA PRO A 306 -3.83 15.00 6.95
C PRO A 306 -3.33 14.06 8.07
N VAL A 307 -3.21 12.77 7.78
CA VAL A 307 -2.84 11.70 8.71
C VAL A 307 -1.73 10.85 8.10
N ASP A 308 -0.71 10.56 8.88
CA ASP A 308 0.43 9.74 8.48
C ASP A 308 0.17 8.23 8.62
N ASP A 309 1.19 7.42 8.34
CA ASP A 309 1.12 5.95 8.42
C ASP A 309 0.96 5.43 9.86
N ASP A 310 1.35 6.23 10.86
CA ASP A 310 1.27 5.94 12.28
C ASP A 310 -0.07 6.37 12.91
N GLY A 311 -0.98 6.95 12.12
CA GLY A 311 -2.26 7.44 12.63
C GLY A 311 -2.11 8.75 13.39
N LYS A 312 -1.09 9.55 13.08
CA LYS A 312 -0.90 10.89 13.65
C LYS A 312 -1.21 11.96 12.64
N PHE A 313 -1.68 13.10 13.12
CA PHE A 313 -1.86 14.26 12.26
C PHE A 313 -0.53 14.73 11.65
N THR A 314 -0.58 15.11 10.38
CA THR A 314 0.52 15.75 9.65
C THR A 314 0.49 17.26 9.85
N ASP A 315 1.48 17.95 9.29
CA ASP A 315 1.57 19.41 9.17
C ASP A 315 0.37 20.04 8.44
N GLU A 316 -0.30 19.30 7.55
CA GLU A 316 -1.54 19.74 6.90
C GLU A 316 -2.69 19.99 7.90
N ALA A 317 -2.67 19.37 9.09
CA ALA A 317 -3.66 19.59 10.14
C ALA A 317 -3.37 20.83 11.01
N GLY A 318 -2.32 21.60 10.70
CA GLY A 318 -1.94 22.82 11.40
C GLY A 318 -1.61 22.57 12.86
N GLN A 319 -2.38 23.19 13.77
CA GLN A 319 -2.14 23.13 15.22
C GLN A 319 -2.28 21.73 15.85
N PHE A 320 -2.85 20.76 15.12
CA PHE A 320 -3.02 19.38 15.61
C PHE A 320 -1.86 18.45 15.24
N ASN A 321 -0.86 18.94 14.52
CA ASN A 321 0.26 18.16 14.00
C ASN A 321 0.93 17.29 15.10
N GLY A 322 1.19 16.03 14.77
CA GLY A 322 1.87 15.04 15.61
C GLY A 322 0.99 14.33 16.63
N LEU A 323 -0.27 14.74 16.82
CA LEU A 323 -1.19 14.09 17.76
C LEU A 323 -1.80 12.81 17.16
N ASP A 324 -1.95 11.78 17.99
CA ASP A 324 -2.63 10.53 17.62
C ASP A 324 -4.13 10.78 17.39
N VAL A 325 -4.65 10.43 16.20
CA VAL A 325 -6.01 10.80 15.80
C VAL A 325 -7.09 10.07 16.60
N LEU A 326 -6.80 8.88 17.13
CA LEU A 326 -7.75 8.08 17.90
C LEU A 326 -7.72 8.45 19.40
N GLY A 327 -6.61 8.99 19.90
CA GLY A 327 -6.42 9.48 21.26
C GLY A 327 -6.47 11.01 21.35
N ASP A 328 -5.31 11.63 21.57
CA ASP A 328 -5.16 13.05 21.92
C ASP A 328 -5.68 14.00 20.84
N GLY A 329 -5.66 13.59 19.57
CA GLY A 329 -6.19 14.34 18.45
C GLY A 329 -7.68 14.62 18.57
N ASN A 330 -8.48 13.62 18.98
CA ASN A 330 -9.91 13.82 19.25
C ASN A 330 -10.12 14.84 20.37
N VAL A 331 -9.33 14.76 21.44
CA VAL A 331 -9.43 15.69 22.59
C VAL A 331 -9.11 17.12 22.14
N ALA A 332 -8.03 17.29 21.38
CA ALA A 332 -7.58 18.59 20.91
C ALA A 332 -8.60 19.25 19.97
N VAL A 333 -9.16 18.50 19.02
CA VAL A 333 -10.18 19.03 18.10
C VAL A 333 -11.44 19.46 18.87
N VAL A 334 -11.94 18.62 19.78
CA VAL A 334 -13.14 18.97 20.57
C VAL A 334 -12.90 20.19 21.45
N LYS A 335 -11.73 20.28 22.09
CA LYS A 335 -11.35 21.45 22.89
C LYS A 335 -11.34 22.73 22.04
N TYR A 336 -10.72 22.68 20.86
CA TYR A 336 -10.68 23.82 19.95
C TYR A 336 -12.08 24.27 19.51
N LEU A 337 -12.96 23.33 19.15
CA LEU A 337 -14.34 23.63 18.73
C LEU A 337 -15.17 24.24 19.87
N ASP A 338 -14.92 23.84 21.12
CA ASP A 338 -15.58 24.41 22.30
C ASP A 338 -15.06 25.82 22.62
N GLU A 339 -13.76 26.06 22.46
CA GLU A 339 -13.14 27.40 22.60
C GLU A 339 -13.61 28.37 21.52
N LYS A 340 -13.95 27.85 20.33
CA LYS A 340 -14.53 28.62 19.20
C LYS A 340 -16.07 28.73 19.25
N MET A 341 -16.70 28.41 20.39
CA MET A 341 -18.15 28.52 20.58
C MET A 341 -18.96 27.77 19.51
N SER A 342 -18.41 26.68 18.99
CA SER A 342 -19.04 25.87 17.94
C SER A 342 -19.56 24.53 18.47
N LEU A 343 -19.07 24.04 19.61
CA LEU A 343 -19.53 22.79 20.21
C LEU A 343 -20.89 22.97 20.91
N ILE A 344 -21.89 22.19 20.51
CA ILE A 344 -23.20 22.07 21.18
C ILE A 344 -23.09 21.06 22.34
N MET A 345 -22.62 19.86 22.03
CA MET A 345 -22.58 18.74 22.99
C MET A 345 -21.51 17.73 22.59
N GLU A 346 -20.89 17.11 23.61
CA GLU A 346 -20.03 15.94 23.52
C GLU A 346 -20.65 14.80 24.34
N GLU A 347 -20.78 13.61 23.76
CA GLU A 347 -21.28 12.42 24.44
C GLU A 347 -20.47 11.16 24.06
N SER A 348 -20.48 10.16 24.95
CA SER A 348 -19.99 8.82 24.60
C SER A 348 -21.03 8.09 23.76
N TYR A 349 -20.61 7.50 22.65
CA TYR A 349 -21.49 6.80 21.71
C TYR A 349 -21.00 5.38 21.47
N GLU A 350 -21.82 4.40 21.86
CA GLU A 350 -21.52 2.98 21.68
C GLU A 350 -22.06 2.48 20.34
N HIS A 351 -21.19 1.90 19.52
CA HIS A 351 -21.56 1.41 18.19
C HIS A 351 -20.54 0.38 17.67
N LYS A 352 -20.83 -0.22 16.53
CA LYS A 352 -19.90 -1.14 15.85
C LYS A 352 -18.82 -0.33 15.14
N TYR A 353 -17.57 -0.61 15.45
CA TYR A 353 -16.42 0.07 14.85
C TYR A 353 -15.43 -0.96 14.29
N PRO A 354 -14.78 -0.70 13.14
CA PRO A 354 -13.87 -1.64 12.50
C PRO A 354 -12.51 -1.72 13.20
N TYR A 355 -12.12 -2.93 13.59
CA TYR A 355 -10.85 -3.26 14.22
C TYR A 355 -10.02 -4.14 13.29
N ASP A 356 -8.70 -3.99 13.37
CA ASP A 356 -7.75 -4.89 12.71
C ASP A 356 -7.90 -6.27 13.33
N TRP A 357 -8.33 -7.25 12.54
CA TRP A 357 -8.59 -8.61 13.00
C TRP A 357 -7.38 -9.29 13.65
N ARG A 358 -6.15 -8.83 13.36
CA ARG A 358 -4.91 -9.37 13.91
C ARG A 358 -4.53 -8.67 15.20
N THR A 359 -4.43 -7.34 15.17
CA THR A 359 -3.93 -6.57 16.32
C THR A 359 -4.99 -6.24 17.35
N LYS A 360 -6.28 -6.45 17.02
CA LYS A 360 -7.43 -6.13 17.86
C LYS A 360 -7.46 -4.64 18.24
N LYS A 361 -6.95 -3.79 17.34
CA LYS A 361 -6.90 -2.32 17.50
C LYS A 361 -7.80 -1.62 16.48
N PRO A 362 -8.37 -0.47 16.83
CA PRO A 362 -9.23 0.29 15.94
C PRO A 362 -8.51 0.72 14.66
N THR A 363 -9.22 0.66 13.53
CA THR A 363 -8.75 1.14 12.23
C THR A 363 -9.25 2.57 11.97
N ILE A 364 -8.71 3.21 10.94
CA ILE A 364 -9.19 4.50 10.43
C ILE A 364 -9.40 4.40 8.93
N PHE A 365 -10.26 5.25 8.37
CA PHE A 365 -10.24 5.49 6.93
C PHE A 365 -9.19 6.56 6.62
N ARG A 366 -8.35 6.28 5.63
CA ARG A 366 -7.32 7.20 5.16
C ARG A 366 -7.16 7.08 3.65
N ALA A 367 -7.13 8.22 2.95
CA ALA A 367 -6.86 8.22 1.52
C ALA A 367 -5.39 7.97 1.27
N THR A 368 -5.09 6.86 0.61
CA THR A 368 -3.73 6.47 0.23
C THR A 368 -3.69 6.12 -1.24
N GLU A 369 -2.53 6.30 -1.87
CA GLU A 369 -2.31 5.78 -3.22
C GLU A 369 -2.12 4.27 -3.15
N GLN A 370 -3.02 3.53 -3.77
CA GLN A 370 -2.97 2.07 -3.80
C GLN A 370 -3.27 1.56 -5.21
N TRP A 371 -2.90 0.30 -5.45
CA TRP A 371 -3.32 -0.47 -6.59
C TRP A 371 -4.63 -1.18 -6.27
N PHE A 372 -5.56 -1.11 -7.21
CA PHE A 372 -6.89 -1.70 -7.12
C PHE A 372 -7.12 -2.66 -8.28
N ALA A 373 -7.85 -3.73 -8.00
CA ALA A 373 -8.49 -4.56 -8.99
C ALA A 373 -9.95 -4.11 -9.16
N SER A 374 -10.30 -3.62 -10.35
CA SER A 374 -11.68 -3.33 -10.72
C SER A 374 -12.43 -4.63 -10.93
N VAL A 375 -13.56 -4.80 -10.24
CA VAL A 375 -14.46 -5.94 -10.45
C VAL A 375 -15.48 -5.62 -11.55
N GLU A 376 -15.67 -4.34 -11.88
CA GLU A 376 -16.68 -3.87 -12.85
C GLU A 376 -16.52 -4.52 -14.23
N GLY A 377 -15.28 -4.73 -14.67
CA GLY A 377 -14.97 -5.35 -15.96
C GLY A 377 -15.35 -6.83 -16.09
N PHE A 378 -15.58 -7.54 -14.98
CA PHE A 378 -15.91 -8.97 -14.99
C PHE A 378 -16.99 -9.38 -13.97
N HIS A 379 -17.69 -8.42 -13.38
CA HIS A 379 -18.73 -8.64 -12.38
C HIS A 379 -19.83 -9.59 -12.90
N GLN A 380 -20.33 -9.35 -14.11
CA GLN A 380 -21.39 -10.20 -14.68
C GLN A 380 -20.91 -11.63 -14.89
N ALA A 381 -19.69 -11.83 -15.39
CA ALA A 381 -19.11 -13.16 -15.57
C ALA A 381 -18.97 -13.91 -14.24
N VAL A 382 -18.64 -13.21 -13.15
CA VAL A 382 -18.61 -13.79 -11.81
C VAL A 382 -20.01 -14.18 -11.35
N MET A 383 -21.01 -13.31 -11.55
CA MET A 383 -22.40 -13.60 -11.19
C MET A 383 -22.96 -14.81 -11.95
N ASP A 384 -22.67 -14.90 -13.25
CA ASP A 384 -23.08 -16.04 -14.09
C ASP A 384 -22.41 -17.33 -13.59
N ALA A 385 -21.10 -17.28 -13.30
CA ALA A 385 -20.37 -18.42 -12.76
C ALA A 385 -20.93 -18.88 -11.39
N ILE A 386 -21.24 -17.94 -10.49
CA ILE A 386 -21.85 -18.23 -9.18
C ILE A 386 -23.23 -18.90 -9.35
N GLY A 387 -23.99 -18.51 -10.36
CA GLY A 387 -25.29 -19.11 -10.68
C GLY A 387 -25.21 -20.61 -11.02
N HIS A 388 -24.05 -21.08 -11.47
CA HIS A 388 -23.80 -22.49 -11.76
C HIS A 388 -23.25 -23.30 -10.57
N VAL A 389 -22.97 -22.66 -9.43
CA VAL A 389 -22.43 -23.32 -8.24
C VAL A 389 -23.56 -23.83 -7.34
N LYS A 390 -23.51 -25.12 -6.99
CA LYS A 390 -24.41 -25.70 -5.98
C LYS A 390 -23.88 -25.47 -4.57
N TRP A 391 -24.56 -24.61 -3.81
CA TRP A 391 -24.19 -24.28 -2.44
C TRP A 391 -24.84 -25.21 -1.41
N ILE A 392 -24.06 -25.68 -0.44
CA ILE A 392 -24.54 -26.46 0.71
C ILE A 392 -24.00 -25.82 2.00
N PRO A 393 -24.85 -25.18 2.84
CA PRO A 393 -26.29 -24.95 2.65
C PRO A 393 -26.59 -23.90 1.58
N ALA A 394 -27.79 -23.95 0.99
CA ALA A 394 -28.21 -23.08 -0.12
C ALA A 394 -28.17 -21.57 0.22
N GLN A 395 -28.25 -21.21 1.51
CA GLN A 395 -28.27 -19.82 1.97
C GLN A 395 -26.91 -19.09 1.87
N ARG A 396 -25.80 -19.76 1.50
CA ARG A 396 -24.46 -19.15 1.43
C ARG A 396 -24.14 -18.39 0.14
N ALA A 397 -24.99 -18.48 -0.90
CA ALA A 397 -24.75 -17.81 -2.19
C ALA A 397 -24.69 -16.27 -2.09
N VAL A 398 -25.26 -15.67 -1.04
CA VAL A 398 -25.46 -14.21 -0.91
C VAL A 398 -24.18 -13.45 -0.53
N VAL A 399 -23.15 -14.11 0.03
CA VAL A 399 -22.01 -13.43 0.68
C VAL A 399 -20.95 -12.89 -0.31
N LEU A 400 -20.91 -13.39 -1.55
CA LEU A 400 -19.88 -13.01 -2.54
C LEU A 400 -20.18 -11.74 -3.34
N VAL A 401 -21.42 -11.24 -3.31
CA VAL A 401 -21.96 -10.29 -4.32
C VAL A 401 -21.70 -8.80 -3.98
N LEU A 402 -21.02 -8.49 -2.89
CA LEU A 402 -20.95 -7.10 -2.38
C LEU A 402 -19.69 -6.30 -2.75
N TYR A 403 -18.75 -6.87 -3.50
CA TYR A 403 -17.47 -6.20 -3.75
C TYR A 403 -17.47 -5.44 -5.08
N LYS A 404 -17.56 -4.10 -5.00
CA LYS A 404 -17.43 -3.22 -6.17
C LYS A 404 -15.98 -3.12 -6.67
N GLU A 405 -15.00 -3.02 -5.76
CA GLU A 405 -13.57 -2.88 -6.09
C GLU A 405 -12.70 -3.37 -4.93
N ARG A 406 -11.46 -3.81 -5.20
CA ARG A 406 -10.58 -4.40 -4.19
C ARG A 406 -9.17 -3.80 -4.20
N CYS A 407 -8.69 -3.34 -3.04
CA CYS A 407 -7.30 -2.94 -2.85
C CYS A 407 -6.40 -4.19 -2.85
N ILE A 408 -5.39 -4.23 -3.72
CA ILE A 408 -4.49 -5.38 -3.89
C ILE A 408 -3.05 -5.07 -3.50
N SER A 409 -2.70 -3.80 -3.31
CA SER A 409 -1.41 -3.43 -2.74
C SER A 409 -1.47 -3.40 -1.22
N LEU A 410 -0.44 -3.98 -0.60
CA LEU A 410 -0.09 -3.69 0.78
C LEU A 410 0.96 -2.58 0.76
N GLY A 411 0.63 -1.42 1.31
CA GLY A 411 1.59 -0.34 1.59
C GLY A 411 2.54 -0.72 2.72
N ASN A 412 3.35 -1.77 2.53
CA ASN A 412 4.21 -2.30 3.59
C ASN A 412 5.61 -1.67 3.52
N ALA A 413 5.77 -0.48 4.12
CA ALA A 413 7.07 0.16 4.33
C ALA A 413 8.07 -0.77 5.06
N ARG A 414 7.58 -1.68 5.92
CA ARG A 414 8.41 -2.66 6.66
C ARG A 414 8.95 -3.82 5.81
N VAL A 415 8.35 -4.12 4.66
CA VAL A 415 8.75 -5.26 3.80
C VAL A 415 9.50 -4.77 2.55
N PHE A 416 9.25 -3.53 2.11
CA PHE A 416 9.79 -2.95 0.88
C PHE A 416 10.62 -1.66 1.10
N GLU A 417 11.15 -1.47 2.31
CA GLU A 417 12.00 -0.30 2.68
C GLU A 417 11.34 1.07 2.44
N GLY A 418 10.01 1.13 2.46
CA GLY A 418 9.27 2.38 2.25
C GLY A 418 9.29 2.92 0.82
N THR A 419 9.91 2.23 -0.13
CA THR A 419 9.96 2.68 -1.52
C THR A 419 8.58 2.50 -2.18
N PRO A 420 7.95 3.56 -2.71
CA PRO A 420 6.72 3.41 -3.48
C PRO A 420 6.99 2.49 -4.66
N ILE A 421 6.20 1.42 -4.83
CA ILE A 421 6.30 0.59 -6.02
C ILE A 421 5.70 1.39 -7.18
N ASP A 422 6.54 2.08 -7.94
CA ASP A 422 6.15 2.77 -9.16
C ASP A 422 5.87 1.75 -10.30
N LYS A 423 5.34 2.24 -11.44
CA LYS A 423 4.96 1.39 -12.57
C LYS A 423 6.14 0.62 -13.15
N VAL A 424 7.33 1.23 -13.19
CA VAL A 424 8.56 0.63 -13.71
C VAL A 424 9.05 -0.43 -12.74
N SER A 425 9.14 -0.11 -11.45
CA SER A 425 9.50 -1.09 -10.40
C SER A 425 8.58 -2.31 -10.40
N LEU A 426 7.26 -2.10 -10.50
CA LEU A 426 6.29 -3.20 -10.57
C LEU A 426 6.50 -4.05 -11.83
N PHE A 427 6.70 -3.41 -12.98
CA PHE A 427 6.93 -4.07 -14.26
C PHE A 427 8.18 -4.96 -14.23
N PHE A 428 9.28 -4.50 -13.63
CA PHE A 428 10.49 -5.30 -13.50
C PHE A 428 10.36 -6.43 -12.48
N ILE A 429 9.66 -6.22 -11.35
CA ILE A 429 9.35 -7.30 -10.41
C ILE A 429 8.53 -8.39 -11.11
N ILE A 430 7.55 -8.00 -11.92
CA ILE A 430 6.73 -8.94 -12.71
C ILE A 430 7.61 -9.68 -13.73
N ARG A 431 8.43 -8.98 -14.52
CA ARG A 431 9.35 -9.60 -15.49
C ARG A 431 10.35 -10.56 -14.82
N PHE A 432 10.93 -10.16 -13.69
CA PHE A 432 11.83 -10.99 -12.89
C PHE A 432 11.17 -12.30 -12.49
N ARG A 433 9.96 -12.22 -11.94
CA ARG A 433 9.25 -13.42 -11.48
C ARG A 433 8.73 -14.28 -12.63
N ILE A 434 8.32 -13.69 -13.76
CA ILE A 434 7.97 -14.43 -14.99
C ILE A 434 9.20 -15.13 -15.58
N ALA A 435 10.37 -14.49 -15.59
CA ALA A 435 11.60 -15.11 -16.05
C ALA A 435 12.01 -16.29 -15.17
N LYS A 436 11.94 -16.14 -13.84
CA LYS A 436 12.16 -17.25 -12.90
C LYS A 436 11.20 -18.40 -13.12
N TRP A 437 9.92 -18.10 -13.35
CA TRP A 437 8.93 -19.12 -13.68
C TRP A 437 9.29 -19.88 -14.94
N PHE A 438 9.63 -19.17 -16.00
CA PHE A 438 9.93 -19.77 -17.30
C PHE A 438 11.11 -20.74 -17.17
N LEU A 439 12.18 -20.33 -16.49
CA LEU A 439 13.35 -21.18 -16.25
C LEU A 439 13.02 -22.37 -15.34
N ALA A 440 12.15 -22.19 -14.34
CA ALA A 440 11.71 -23.28 -13.47
C ALA A 440 10.77 -24.28 -14.18
N LYS A 441 9.95 -23.80 -15.14
CA LYS A 441 9.03 -24.61 -15.94
C LYS A 441 9.78 -25.40 -17.02
N PHE A 442 10.85 -24.83 -17.56
CA PHE A 442 11.65 -25.41 -18.62
C PHE A 442 13.13 -25.56 -18.18
N PRO A 443 13.44 -26.50 -17.28
CA PRO A 443 14.78 -26.63 -16.69
C PRO A 443 15.88 -27.03 -17.70
N GLY A 444 15.51 -27.51 -18.88
CA GLY A 444 16.44 -27.83 -19.97
C GLY A 444 16.86 -26.62 -20.81
N ILE A 445 16.38 -25.41 -20.50
CA ILE A 445 16.69 -24.19 -21.26
C ILE A 445 17.88 -23.46 -20.65
N THR A 446 18.86 -23.17 -21.50
CA THR A 446 20.12 -22.50 -21.15
C THR A 446 20.06 -20.97 -21.32
N ILE A 447 18.91 -20.35 -21.06
CA ILE A 447 18.75 -18.89 -21.10
C ILE A 447 19.03 -18.34 -19.69
N GLN A 448 19.87 -17.29 -19.60
CA GLN A 448 20.13 -16.64 -18.32
C GLN A 448 18.95 -15.77 -17.86
N GLU A 449 18.69 -15.75 -16.55
CA GLU A 449 17.51 -15.11 -15.95
C GLU A 449 17.36 -13.64 -16.34
N ASP A 450 18.39 -12.83 -16.12
CA ASP A 450 18.39 -11.41 -16.47
C ASP A 450 18.33 -11.13 -17.97
N VAL A 451 18.88 -12.03 -18.80
CA VAL A 451 18.76 -11.93 -20.26
C VAL A 451 17.30 -12.11 -20.67
N LEU A 452 16.59 -13.04 -20.01
CA LEU A 452 15.16 -13.24 -20.21
C LEU A 452 14.32 -12.09 -19.62
N ILE A 453 14.74 -11.48 -18.52
CA ILE A 453 14.09 -10.28 -17.95
C ILE A 453 14.24 -9.09 -18.90
N GLY A 454 15.43 -8.90 -19.46
CA GLY A 454 15.72 -7.83 -20.41
C GLY A 454 15.01 -8.04 -21.75
N ASN A 455 14.97 -9.28 -22.23
CA ASN A 455 14.30 -9.65 -23.47
C ASN A 455 13.36 -10.87 -23.31
N PRO A 456 12.11 -10.64 -22.89
CA PRO A 456 11.12 -11.72 -22.70
C PRO A 456 10.79 -12.50 -23.98
N SER A 457 11.01 -11.94 -25.17
CA SER A 457 10.72 -12.64 -26.45
C SER A 457 11.58 -13.89 -26.66
N LEU A 458 12.64 -14.06 -25.86
CA LEU A 458 13.44 -15.28 -25.85
C LEU A 458 12.64 -16.50 -25.36
N ALA A 459 11.55 -16.28 -24.60
CA ALA A 459 10.60 -17.32 -24.20
C ALA A 459 9.59 -17.70 -25.30
N ASP A 460 9.47 -16.91 -26.36
CA ASP A 460 8.43 -17.12 -27.37
C ASP A 460 8.67 -18.40 -28.19
N GLY A 461 7.61 -19.19 -28.35
CA GLY A 461 7.61 -20.43 -29.14
C GLY A 461 8.23 -21.64 -28.43
N VAL A 462 8.54 -21.53 -27.14
CA VAL A 462 9.08 -22.64 -26.34
C VAL A 462 7.98 -23.56 -25.86
N SER A 463 8.12 -24.86 -26.14
CA SER A 463 7.25 -25.94 -25.67
C SER A 463 8.06 -26.99 -24.91
N SER A 464 7.37 -27.82 -24.12
CA SER A 464 7.97 -28.93 -23.36
C SER A 464 8.67 -30.00 -24.23
N SER A 465 8.54 -29.92 -25.55
CA SER A 465 9.10 -30.88 -26.52
C SER A 465 10.32 -30.37 -27.29
N ASN A 466 10.70 -29.09 -27.17
CA ASN A 466 11.81 -28.48 -27.91
C ASN A 466 12.81 -27.81 -26.96
N VAL A 467 13.94 -28.47 -26.69
CA VAL A 467 15.10 -27.84 -26.07
C VAL A 467 15.85 -27.08 -27.16
N ILE A 468 15.80 -25.75 -27.13
CA ILE A 468 16.52 -24.89 -28.09
C ILE A 468 17.61 -24.16 -27.31
N ASP A 469 18.87 -24.49 -27.58
CA ASP A 469 20.01 -23.63 -27.22
C ASP A 469 19.98 -22.38 -28.13
N ARG A 470 19.27 -21.33 -27.69
CA ARG A 470 19.36 -20.03 -28.34
C ARG A 470 20.64 -19.34 -27.87
N VAL A 471 21.74 -19.58 -28.59
CA VAL A 471 23.01 -18.86 -28.36
C VAL A 471 22.82 -17.40 -28.77
N VAL A 472 22.89 -16.49 -27.80
CA VAL A 472 22.82 -15.05 -28.04
C VAL A 472 24.19 -14.59 -28.55
N LEU A 473 24.31 -14.37 -29.87
CA LEU A 473 25.55 -13.94 -30.54
C LEU A 473 25.80 -12.42 -30.47
N ARG A 474 24.93 -11.65 -29.81
CA ARG A 474 25.06 -10.20 -29.67
C ARG A 474 24.99 -9.80 -28.21
N TRP A 475 25.86 -8.88 -27.79
CA TRP A 475 25.77 -8.30 -26.45
C TRP A 475 24.38 -7.65 -26.23
N LEU A 476 23.75 -7.99 -25.10
CA LEU A 476 22.44 -7.46 -24.71
C LEU A 476 22.58 -6.56 -23.46
N PRO A 477 21.91 -5.40 -23.42
CA PRO A 477 21.86 -4.57 -22.22
C PRO A 477 21.37 -5.35 -21.00
N PRO A 478 21.81 -4.98 -19.79
CA PRO A 478 21.26 -5.53 -18.55
C PRO A 478 19.80 -5.09 -18.33
N PRO A 479 19.03 -5.77 -17.47
CA PRO A 479 17.75 -5.25 -16.99
C PRO A 479 17.89 -3.91 -16.27
N VAL A 480 16.79 -3.18 -16.14
CA VAL A 480 16.73 -2.02 -15.24
C VAL A 480 17.08 -2.47 -13.81
N ASP A 481 17.80 -1.60 -13.08
CA ASP A 481 18.47 -1.84 -11.79
C ASP A 481 19.76 -2.69 -11.84
N PHE A 482 20.21 -3.08 -13.03
CA PHE A 482 21.50 -3.75 -13.24
C PHE A 482 22.42 -2.93 -14.13
N LEU A 483 23.72 -3.05 -13.87
CA LEU A 483 24.78 -2.59 -14.76
C LEU A 483 25.63 -3.78 -15.18
N LYS A 484 26.19 -3.70 -16.39
CA LYS A 484 27.12 -4.70 -16.92
C LYS A 484 28.51 -4.10 -17.05
N MET A 485 29.50 -4.78 -16.48
CA MET A 485 30.91 -4.48 -16.66
C MET A 485 31.53 -5.55 -17.57
N ASN A 486 31.84 -5.18 -18.80
CA ASN A 486 32.67 -6.00 -19.69
C ASN A 486 34.13 -5.72 -19.36
N VAL A 487 34.95 -6.76 -19.17
CA VAL A 487 36.37 -6.64 -18.85
C VAL A 487 37.20 -7.59 -19.72
N ASP A 488 38.45 -7.20 -19.99
CA ASP A 488 39.39 -8.00 -20.77
C ASP A 488 40.84 -7.75 -20.32
N GLY A 489 41.68 -8.77 -20.47
CA GLY A 489 43.11 -8.71 -20.18
C GLY A 489 43.97 -9.08 -21.40
N ALA A 490 44.74 -8.12 -21.91
CA ALA A 490 45.60 -8.32 -23.06
C ALA A 490 47.08 -8.47 -22.65
N VAL A 491 47.85 -9.28 -23.39
CA VAL A 491 49.30 -9.45 -23.20
C VAL A 491 50.01 -9.43 -24.56
N ARG A 492 51.05 -8.60 -24.68
CA ARG A 492 51.92 -8.51 -25.86
C ARG A 492 52.94 -9.65 -25.89
N GLN A 493 53.03 -10.35 -27.02
CA GLN A 493 53.88 -11.53 -27.17
C GLN A 493 55.39 -11.24 -27.11
N ILE A 494 55.82 -10.01 -27.38
CA ILE A 494 57.24 -9.67 -27.55
C ILE A 494 57.97 -9.52 -26.21
N ASP A 495 57.35 -8.84 -25.24
CA ASP A 495 57.97 -8.47 -23.97
C ASP A 495 57.08 -8.77 -22.74
N SER A 496 55.99 -9.51 -22.96
CA SER A 496 54.96 -9.82 -21.97
C SER A 496 54.30 -8.60 -21.35
N GLY A 497 54.35 -7.43 -22.01
CA GLY A 497 53.65 -6.23 -21.58
C GLY A 497 52.13 -6.48 -21.55
N GLY A 498 51.53 -6.31 -20.38
CA GLY A 498 50.12 -6.55 -20.12
C GLY A 498 49.32 -5.26 -19.98
N GLY A 499 48.08 -5.29 -20.46
CA GLY A 499 47.11 -4.23 -20.33
C GLY A 499 45.75 -4.79 -19.90
N ILE A 500 44.96 -3.97 -19.23
CA ILE A 500 43.60 -4.31 -18.82
C ILE A 500 42.63 -3.24 -19.29
N GLY A 501 41.44 -3.66 -19.67
CA GLY A 501 40.41 -2.77 -20.16
C GLY A 501 39.02 -3.20 -19.69
N GLY A 502 38.10 -2.24 -19.69
CA GLY A 502 36.71 -2.56 -19.45
C GLY A 502 35.78 -1.36 -19.55
N LEU A 503 34.49 -1.67 -19.63
CA LEU A 503 33.43 -0.68 -19.76
C LEU A 503 32.19 -1.06 -18.98
N LEU A 504 31.61 -0.06 -18.30
CA LEU A 504 30.39 -0.16 -17.52
C LEU A 504 29.21 0.41 -18.33
N ARG A 505 28.16 -0.38 -18.51
CA ARG A 505 26.97 -0.01 -19.29
C ARG A 505 25.68 -0.13 -18.49
N ASP A 506 24.73 0.77 -18.79
CA ASP A 506 23.37 0.73 -18.26
C ASP A 506 22.40 -0.10 -19.10
N TRP A 507 21.15 -0.20 -18.65
CA TRP A 507 20.07 -0.94 -19.30
C TRP A 507 19.63 -0.37 -20.66
N ASN A 508 20.02 0.87 -21.00
CA ASN A 508 19.82 1.43 -22.33
C ASN A 508 20.98 1.08 -23.27
N GLY A 509 22.02 0.39 -22.77
CA GLY A 509 23.26 0.12 -23.49
C GLY A 509 24.19 1.32 -23.54
N CYS A 510 23.92 2.38 -22.76
CA CYS A 510 24.78 3.55 -22.72
C CYS A 510 26.02 3.27 -21.87
N THR A 511 27.19 3.61 -22.41
CA THR A 511 28.46 3.53 -21.68
C THR A 511 28.53 4.63 -20.63
N LEU A 512 28.64 4.21 -19.38
CA LEU A 512 28.74 5.09 -18.21
C LEU A 512 30.19 5.41 -17.86
N LEU A 513 31.09 4.43 -18.06
CA LEU A 513 32.51 4.54 -17.75
C LEU A 513 33.30 3.54 -18.60
N THR A 514 34.52 3.93 -18.97
CA THR A 514 35.55 3.03 -19.53
C THR A 514 36.83 3.15 -18.71
N PHE A 515 37.65 2.11 -18.71
CA PHE A 515 39.02 2.15 -18.19
C PHE A 515 39.96 1.38 -19.09
N SER A 516 41.22 1.83 -19.12
CA SER A 516 42.33 1.23 -19.85
C SER A 516 43.61 1.51 -19.09
N GLU A 517 44.34 0.47 -18.66
CA GLU A 517 45.51 0.61 -17.77
C GLU A 517 46.61 -0.40 -18.14
N SER A 518 47.87 0.03 -18.02
CA SER A 518 49.03 -0.85 -18.12
C SER A 518 49.29 -1.56 -16.80
N ILE A 519 49.55 -2.87 -16.84
CA ILE A 519 49.78 -3.70 -15.65
C ILE A 519 51.21 -4.27 -15.58
N GLY A 520 52.13 -3.74 -16.40
CA GLY A 520 53.50 -4.24 -16.52
C GLY A 520 53.51 -5.65 -17.10
N GLN A 521 54.47 -6.50 -16.69
CA GLN A 521 54.54 -7.87 -17.21
C GLN A 521 53.43 -8.75 -16.64
N ALA A 522 52.75 -9.49 -17.52
CA ALA A 522 51.68 -10.40 -17.14
C ALA A 522 51.60 -11.62 -18.06
N ILE A 523 50.92 -12.66 -17.59
CA ILE A 523 50.46 -13.80 -18.39
C ILE A 523 48.95 -13.70 -18.59
N PRO A 524 48.37 -14.26 -19.67
CA PRO A 524 46.98 -13.97 -20.06
C PRO A 524 45.96 -14.18 -18.93
N PRO A 525 45.93 -15.32 -18.18
CA PRO A 525 44.96 -15.48 -17.09
C PRO A 525 45.14 -14.48 -15.94
N LEU A 526 46.36 -13.98 -15.73
CA LEU A 526 46.63 -12.94 -14.72
C LEU A 526 46.09 -11.58 -15.17
N ALA A 527 46.20 -11.26 -16.47
CA ALA A 527 45.65 -10.03 -17.03
C ALA A 527 44.13 -10.00 -16.88
N GLU A 528 43.46 -11.12 -17.20
CA GLU A 528 42.01 -11.30 -17.04
C GLU A 528 41.54 -11.09 -15.60
N LEU A 529 42.18 -11.76 -14.64
CA LEU A 529 41.84 -11.61 -13.22
C LEU A 529 42.09 -10.18 -12.71
N LYS A 530 43.14 -9.52 -13.19
CA LYS A 530 43.42 -8.11 -12.88
C LYS A 530 42.36 -7.17 -13.46
N ALA A 531 41.89 -7.43 -14.67
CA ALA A 531 40.82 -6.66 -15.31
C ALA A 531 39.51 -6.77 -14.52
N ILE A 532 39.13 -8.00 -14.14
CA ILE A 532 37.95 -8.26 -13.29
C ILE A 532 38.08 -7.52 -11.95
N LYS A 533 39.20 -7.68 -11.25
CA LYS A 533 39.43 -7.01 -9.96
C LYS A 533 39.33 -5.49 -10.11
N ARG A 534 39.92 -4.92 -11.16
CA ARG A 534 39.91 -3.47 -11.39
C ARG A 534 38.49 -2.95 -11.67
N GLY A 535 37.72 -3.66 -12.49
CA GLY A 535 36.32 -3.34 -12.75
C GLY A 535 35.47 -3.34 -11.47
N LEU A 536 35.69 -4.32 -10.59
CA LEU A 536 35.04 -4.37 -9.27
C LEU A 536 35.42 -3.18 -8.39
N ASP A 537 36.72 -2.88 -8.28
CA ASP A 537 37.22 -1.76 -7.47
C ASP A 537 36.60 -0.43 -7.92
N ILE A 538 36.51 -0.20 -9.25
CA ILE A 538 35.89 0.99 -9.83
C ILE A 538 34.40 1.05 -9.49
N PHE A 539 33.65 -0.04 -9.72
CA PHE A 539 32.22 -0.06 -9.45
C PHE A 539 31.91 0.16 -7.97
N LEU A 540 32.57 -0.58 -7.07
CA LEU A 540 32.33 -0.49 -5.63
C LEU A 540 32.70 0.88 -5.04
N SER A 541 33.63 1.59 -5.68
CA SER A 541 34.02 2.95 -5.28
C SER A 541 33.17 4.05 -5.92
N SER A 542 32.26 3.70 -6.83
CA SER A 542 31.47 4.65 -7.60
C SER A 542 30.09 4.92 -6.97
N ARG A 543 29.44 6.01 -7.42
CA ARG A 543 28.02 6.26 -7.12
C ARG A 543 27.08 5.19 -7.65
N TRP A 544 27.53 4.32 -8.57
CA TRP A 544 26.68 3.30 -9.17
C TRP A 544 26.40 2.13 -8.23
N ALA A 545 27.27 1.86 -7.25
CA ALA A 545 27.07 0.81 -6.26
C ALA A 545 25.89 1.05 -5.32
N SER A 546 25.40 2.29 -5.20
CA SER A 546 24.19 2.61 -4.43
C SER A 546 22.90 2.51 -5.25
N VAL A 547 22.98 2.52 -6.59
CA VAL A 547 21.80 2.58 -7.47
C VAL A 547 21.53 1.30 -8.26
N ALA A 548 22.52 0.42 -8.44
CA ALA A 548 22.35 -0.78 -9.24
C ALA A 548 23.17 -1.96 -8.73
N ARG A 549 22.84 -3.17 -9.20
CA ARG A 549 23.64 -4.38 -9.02
C ARG A 549 24.53 -4.63 -10.23
N LEU A 550 25.71 -5.19 -10.00
CA LEU A 550 26.70 -5.41 -11.05
C LEU A 550 26.66 -6.84 -11.60
N ILE A 551 26.68 -6.97 -12.91
CA ILE A 551 27.02 -8.19 -13.64
C ILE A 551 28.40 -7.97 -14.25
N VAL A 552 29.35 -8.88 -13.98
CA VAL A 552 30.69 -8.83 -14.60
C VAL A 552 30.76 -9.87 -15.71
N GLU A 553 31.18 -9.47 -16.90
CA GLU A 553 31.28 -10.30 -18.09
C GLU A 553 32.74 -10.34 -18.58
N SER A 554 33.26 -11.54 -18.81
CA SER A 554 34.60 -11.82 -19.38
C SER A 554 34.48 -12.99 -20.37
N ASP A 555 35.29 -13.02 -21.40
CA ASP A 555 35.39 -14.15 -22.34
C ASP A 555 36.43 -15.21 -21.90
N CYS A 556 37.08 -15.02 -20.74
CA CYS A 556 38.00 -15.98 -20.17
C CYS A 556 37.29 -17.02 -19.29
N SER A 557 37.13 -18.24 -19.81
CA SER A 557 36.47 -19.35 -19.09
C SER A 557 37.17 -19.69 -17.78
N SER A 558 38.50 -19.77 -17.78
CA SER A 558 39.29 -20.09 -16.58
C SER A 558 39.14 -19.04 -15.49
N ALA A 559 39.15 -17.75 -15.83
CA ALA A 559 39.00 -16.68 -14.83
C ALA A 559 37.61 -16.74 -14.17
N VAL A 560 36.55 -16.91 -14.95
CA VAL A 560 35.17 -17.05 -14.45
C VAL A 560 35.02 -18.31 -13.60
N GLU A 561 35.55 -19.45 -14.04
CA GLU A 561 35.50 -20.73 -13.32
C GLU A 561 36.22 -20.64 -11.97
N TRP A 562 37.41 -20.04 -11.94
CA TRP A 562 38.18 -19.88 -10.70
C TRP A 562 37.52 -18.95 -9.70
N ILE A 563 36.77 -17.93 -10.16
CA ILE A 563 36.01 -17.06 -9.26
C ILE A 563 34.83 -17.80 -8.63
N HIS A 564 34.10 -18.60 -9.42
CA HIS A 564 32.98 -19.42 -8.93
C HIS A 564 33.44 -20.56 -8.03
N SER A 565 34.57 -21.18 -8.36
CA SER A 565 35.18 -22.29 -7.63
C SER A 565 36.67 -22.04 -7.40
N PRO A 566 37.04 -21.26 -6.36
CA PRO A 566 38.44 -20.94 -6.06
C PRO A 566 39.34 -22.15 -5.88
N VAL A 567 38.78 -23.30 -5.51
CA VAL A 567 39.48 -24.59 -5.38
C VAL A 567 40.07 -25.11 -6.70
N LEU A 568 39.55 -24.67 -7.84
CA LEU A 568 40.04 -25.05 -9.17
C LEU A 568 41.18 -24.14 -9.66
N ALA A 569 41.44 -23.03 -8.97
CA ALA A 569 42.47 -22.09 -9.37
C ALA A 569 43.88 -22.65 -9.07
N PRO A 570 44.82 -22.58 -10.03
CA PRO A 570 46.22 -22.86 -9.76
C PRO A 570 46.75 -22.01 -8.60
N ILE A 571 47.67 -22.57 -7.81
CA ILE A 571 48.21 -21.95 -6.58
C ILE A 571 48.68 -20.50 -6.81
N PHE A 572 49.29 -20.24 -7.97
CA PHE A 572 49.79 -18.91 -8.33
C PHE A 572 48.68 -17.85 -8.48
N PHE A 573 47.45 -18.24 -8.87
CA PHE A 573 46.32 -17.34 -9.04
C PHE A 573 45.41 -17.24 -7.81
N LEU A 574 45.53 -18.14 -6.84
CA LEU A 574 44.74 -18.11 -5.60
C LEU A 574 44.75 -16.74 -4.90
N PRO A 575 45.87 -16.01 -4.77
CA PRO A 575 45.87 -14.71 -4.09
C PRO A 575 44.91 -13.70 -4.72
N ILE A 576 44.90 -13.58 -6.05
CA ILE A 576 44.02 -12.63 -6.75
C ILE A 576 42.58 -13.13 -6.80
N VAL A 577 42.36 -14.45 -6.94
CA VAL A 577 41.02 -15.06 -6.87
C VAL A 577 40.40 -14.78 -5.50
N PHE A 578 41.13 -14.96 -4.40
CA PHE A 578 40.62 -14.63 -3.06
C PHE A 578 40.38 -13.14 -2.86
N GLN A 579 41.20 -12.26 -3.45
CA GLN A 579 40.93 -10.82 -3.43
C GLN A 579 39.61 -10.50 -4.13
N ILE A 580 39.36 -11.08 -5.30
CA ILE A 580 38.09 -10.94 -6.03
C ILE A 580 36.94 -11.49 -5.19
N SER A 581 37.07 -12.70 -4.62
CA SER A 581 36.04 -13.30 -3.77
C SER A 581 35.68 -12.44 -2.56
N ARG A 582 36.63 -11.68 -2.00
CA ARG A 582 36.37 -10.74 -0.89
C ARG A 582 35.63 -9.47 -1.33
N LEU A 583 35.71 -9.12 -2.61
CA LEU A 583 34.98 -7.99 -3.20
C LEU A 583 33.56 -8.39 -3.63
N ILE A 584 33.25 -9.69 -3.66
CA ILE A 584 31.88 -10.18 -3.90
C ILE A 584 31.02 -9.78 -2.71
N SER A 585 30.15 -8.80 -2.93
CA SER A 585 29.14 -8.31 -1.99
C SER A 585 27.74 -8.59 -2.52
N ASP A 586 26.71 -8.22 -1.76
CA ASP A 586 25.31 -8.21 -2.22
C ASP A 586 25.08 -7.31 -3.45
N LYS A 587 26.04 -6.43 -3.78
CA LYS A 587 26.02 -5.56 -4.96
C LYS A 587 26.53 -6.25 -6.23
N VAL A 588 27.35 -7.29 -6.11
CA VAL A 588 27.84 -8.05 -7.27
C VAL A 588 26.92 -9.26 -7.47
N HIS A 589 26.13 -9.21 -8.52
CA HIS A 589 25.12 -10.22 -8.79
C HIS A 589 25.70 -11.51 -9.36
N SER A 590 26.57 -11.43 -10.38
CA SER A 590 27.16 -12.60 -11.02
C SER A 590 28.41 -12.27 -11.85
N PHE A 591 29.23 -13.30 -12.07
CA PHE A 591 30.35 -13.32 -13.03
C PHE A 591 30.00 -14.26 -14.18
N ARG A 592 30.25 -13.83 -15.42
CA ARG A 592 29.75 -14.53 -16.61
C ARG A 592 30.80 -14.68 -17.67
N LEU A 593 30.83 -15.89 -18.22
CA LEU A 593 31.51 -16.20 -19.46
C LEU A 593 30.65 -15.69 -20.63
N ILE A 594 31.21 -14.87 -21.50
CA ILE A 594 30.57 -14.40 -22.74
C ILE A 594 31.37 -14.84 -23.97
N PRO A 595 30.75 -14.98 -25.16
CA PRO A 595 31.50 -15.17 -26.39
C PRO A 595 32.45 -14.00 -26.66
N ARG A 596 33.63 -14.28 -27.20
CA ARG A 596 34.64 -13.27 -27.55
C ARG A 596 34.11 -12.17 -28.47
N GLU A 597 33.19 -12.52 -29.36
CA GLU A 597 32.48 -11.59 -30.25
C GLU A 597 31.72 -10.49 -29.49
N CYS A 598 31.28 -10.77 -28.27
CA CYS A 598 30.56 -9.83 -27.39
C CYS A 598 31.50 -9.00 -26.50
N ASN A 599 32.81 -9.29 -26.45
CA ASN A 599 33.79 -8.62 -25.58
C ASN A 599 34.74 -7.67 -26.33
N GLY A 600 34.51 -7.43 -27.63
CA GLY A 600 35.46 -6.71 -28.49
C GLY A 600 35.83 -5.29 -28.03
N GLU A 601 34.89 -4.53 -27.45
CA GLU A 601 35.19 -3.20 -26.92
C GLU A 601 36.13 -3.24 -25.71
N ALA A 602 35.98 -4.24 -24.83
CA ALA A 602 36.87 -4.42 -23.69
C ALA A 602 38.28 -4.85 -24.14
N ASP A 603 38.36 -5.73 -25.16
CA ASP A 603 39.63 -6.17 -25.78
C ASP A 603 40.38 -5.01 -26.44
N ILE A 604 39.69 -4.07 -27.11
CA ILE A 604 40.31 -2.85 -27.63
C ILE A 604 40.91 -2.03 -26.48
N LEU A 605 40.13 -1.76 -25.43
CA LEU A 605 40.59 -0.99 -24.27
C LEU A 605 41.77 -1.66 -23.56
N ALA A 606 41.79 -2.99 -23.48
CA ALA A 606 42.87 -3.74 -22.87
C ALA A 606 44.17 -3.63 -23.69
N LYS A 607 44.07 -3.65 -25.02
CA LYS A 607 45.20 -3.44 -25.93
C LYS A 607 45.72 -2.01 -25.88
N GLU A 608 44.86 -1.01 -25.80
CA GLU A 608 45.26 0.39 -25.60
C GLU A 608 46.07 0.57 -24.30
N GLY A 609 45.76 -0.21 -23.26
CA GLY A 609 46.46 -0.16 -21.97
C GLY A 609 47.90 -0.70 -22.05
N ILE A 610 48.23 -1.50 -23.07
CA ILE A 610 49.60 -1.99 -23.32
C ILE A 610 50.46 -0.87 -23.91
N GLY A 611 49.87 0.04 -24.68
CA GLY A 611 50.55 1.04 -25.49
C GLY A 611 50.78 0.61 -26.94
#